data_AF-A0A0Q0C406-F1
#
_entry.id   AF-A0A0Q0C406-F1
#
_cell.length_a   1.000
_cell.length_b   1.000
_cell.length_c   1.000
_cell.angle_alpha   90.00
_cell.angle_beta   90.00
_cell.angle_gamma   90.00
#
_symmetry.space_group_name_H-M   'P 1'
#
loop_
_entity.id
_entity.type
_entity.pdbx_description
1 polymer ?
#
loop_
_entity_poly.entity_id
_entity_poly.type
_entity_poly.pdbx_seq_one_letter_code
_entity_poly.pdbx_strand_id
1 'polypeptide(L)'
;MRKVYKKERDQLKDEIIQAFLPRAFIRRSATFAAIAPRQGLILVNASSPKRAEDLLSTLREVIGSLPVRPLTVKVSPSATMTDWVKTQKAADNFFVLDECELRDTHEDGGIVRCKRQDLTSDEIQLHLNTGKVVTQLSLAWQDKLSFVLDDKMVVKRLKFEDLLQDQAEQDGGEEALGQLDASFTLMMLTFGEFLPELFEALGGEEIPQGI
;
A
#
# COMPACT_ATOMS: atom_id res chain seq x y z
N MET A 1 40.84 29.27 -16.37
CA MET A 1 39.44 29.55 -16.03
C MET A 1 39.31 29.71 -14.52
N ARG A 2 38.53 30.71 -14.03
CA ARG A 2 38.28 30.91 -12.60
C ARG A 2 37.34 29.84 -12.06
N LYS A 3 37.60 29.33 -10.85
CA LYS A 3 36.74 28.36 -10.16
C LYS A 3 35.44 29.02 -9.69
N VAL A 4 34.30 28.40 -10.01
CA VAL A 4 32.97 28.84 -9.54
C VAL A 4 32.70 28.26 -8.15
N TYR A 5 32.58 29.15 -7.17
CA TYR A 5 32.31 28.80 -5.77
C TYR A 5 30.82 28.54 -5.52
N LYS A 6 30.48 27.91 -4.39
CA LYS A 6 29.13 27.42 -4.07
C LYS A 6 28.05 28.49 -4.28
N LYS A 7 28.21 29.68 -3.70
CA LYS A 7 27.24 30.79 -3.81
C LYS A 7 26.95 31.19 -5.26
N GLU A 8 27.99 31.28 -6.07
CA GLU A 8 27.87 31.65 -7.49
C GLU A 8 27.19 30.54 -8.30
N ARG A 9 27.44 29.28 -7.95
CA ARG A 9 26.77 28.13 -8.57
C ARG A 9 25.29 28.05 -8.22
N ASP A 10 24.94 28.31 -6.96
CA ASP A 10 23.56 28.30 -6.50
C ASP A 10 22.77 29.44 -7.17
N GLN A 11 23.37 30.63 -7.29
CA GLN A 11 22.78 31.76 -8.02
C GLN A 11 22.53 31.43 -9.51
N LEU A 12 23.52 30.87 -10.20
CA LEU A 12 23.36 30.45 -11.60
C LEU A 12 22.28 29.37 -11.75
N LYS A 13 22.16 28.46 -10.79
CA LYS A 13 21.11 27.44 -10.79
C LYS A 13 19.72 28.08 -10.68
N ASP A 14 19.54 29.06 -9.80
CA ASP A 14 18.25 29.73 -9.62
C ASP A 14 17.85 30.53 -10.86
N GLU A 15 18.80 31.22 -11.49
CA GLU A 15 18.58 31.94 -12.75
C GLU A 15 18.18 31.00 -13.89
N ILE A 16 18.83 29.83 -13.99
CA ILE A 16 18.46 28.79 -14.95
C ILE A 16 17.05 28.27 -14.65
N ILE A 17 16.72 27.98 -13.39
CA ILE A 17 15.37 27.53 -13.02
C ILE A 17 14.33 28.57 -13.43
N GLN A 18 14.54 29.85 -13.11
CA GLN A 18 13.59 30.92 -13.45
C GLN A 18 13.43 31.08 -14.97
N ALA A 19 14.52 30.97 -15.74
CA ALA A 19 14.49 31.09 -17.20
C ALA A 19 13.78 29.91 -17.89
N PHE A 20 13.90 28.70 -17.34
CA PHE A 20 13.38 27.48 -17.96
C PHE A 20 12.05 26.99 -17.39
N LEU A 21 11.66 27.40 -16.18
CA LEU A 21 10.39 26.99 -15.56
C LEU A 21 9.15 27.29 -16.42
N PRO A 22 9.02 28.46 -17.09
CA PRO A 22 7.88 28.72 -17.98
C PRO A 22 7.82 27.82 -19.21
N ARG A 23 8.93 27.17 -19.56
CA ARG A 23 9.05 26.25 -20.70
C ARG A 23 8.96 24.78 -20.28
N ALA A 24 8.86 24.51 -18.99
CA ALA A 24 8.78 23.16 -18.47
C ALA A 24 7.41 22.53 -18.80
N PHE A 25 7.42 21.28 -19.28
CA PHE A 25 6.20 20.53 -19.49
C PHE A 25 5.54 20.20 -18.15
N ILE A 26 4.21 20.36 -18.09
CA ILE A 26 3.42 20.02 -16.91
C ILE A 26 3.17 18.51 -16.89
N ARG A 27 3.57 17.86 -15.79
CA ARG A 27 3.15 16.49 -15.48
C ARG A 27 2.01 16.56 -14.46
N ARG A 28 0.82 16.13 -14.85
CA ARG A 28 -0.33 16.01 -13.94
C ARG A 28 -0.35 14.63 -13.29
N SER A 29 -0.74 14.57 -12.02
CA SER A 29 -0.98 13.33 -11.28
C SER A 29 -2.18 13.54 -10.36
N ALA A 30 -3.02 12.52 -10.23
CA ALA A 30 -4.10 12.48 -9.26
C ALA A 30 -3.78 11.48 -8.16
N THR A 31 -4.32 11.71 -6.97
CA THR A 31 -4.32 10.76 -5.86
C THR A 31 -5.72 10.76 -5.28
N PHE A 32 -6.39 9.62 -5.36
CA PHE A 32 -7.74 9.47 -4.85
C PHE A 32 -7.70 9.08 -3.38
N ALA A 33 -8.69 9.53 -2.61
CA ALA A 33 -8.91 9.08 -1.26
C ALA A 33 -10.41 8.83 -1.04
N ALA A 34 -10.74 7.78 -0.30
CA ALA A 34 -12.08 7.49 0.17
C ALA A 34 -12.16 7.78 1.67
N ILE A 35 -13.15 8.56 2.09
CA ILE A 35 -13.44 8.82 3.50
C ILE A 35 -14.59 7.89 3.88
N ALA A 36 -14.36 7.03 4.87
CA ALA A 36 -15.30 6.02 5.31
C ALA A 36 -15.67 6.25 6.80
N PRO A 37 -16.56 7.22 7.10
CA PRO A 37 -16.80 7.66 8.48
C PRO A 37 -17.37 6.57 9.39
N ARG A 38 -18.17 5.64 8.83
CA ARG A 38 -18.74 4.52 9.60
C ARG A 38 -17.67 3.57 10.11
N GLN A 39 -16.60 3.40 9.33
CA GLN A 39 -15.44 2.58 9.66
C GLN A 39 -14.37 3.36 10.42
N GLY A 40 -14.44 4.70 10.45
CA GLY A 40 -13.40 5.54 11.03
C GLY A 40 -12.10 5.58 10.22
N LEU A 41 -12.16 5.26 8.91
CA LEU A 41 -10.98 5.12 8.06
C LEU A 41 -10.93 6.18 6.95
N ILE A 42 -9.72 6.55 6.56
CA ILE A 42 -9.44 7.23 5.29
C ILE A 42 -8.52 6.32 4.47
N LEU A 43 -8.99 5.90 3.31
CA LEU A 43 -8.26 5.04 2.40
C LEU A 43 -7.61 5.92 1.32
N VAL A 44 -6.29 5.95 1.24
CA VAL A 44 -5.57 6.74 0.23
C VAL A 44 -5.00 5.81 -0.83
N ASN A 45 -5.35 6.06 -2.10
CA ASN A 45 -4.85 5.29 -3.24
C ASN A 45 -3.41 5.72 -3.59
N ALA A 46 -2.47 5.33 -2.73
CA ALA A 46 -1.05 5.58 -2.91
C ALA A 46 -0.21 4.50 -2.19
N SER A 47 0.77 3.93 -2.91
CA SER A 47 1.79 3.05 -2.31
C SER A 47 2.94 3.81 -1.64
N SER A 48 2.96 5.14 -1.76
CA SER A 48 3.98 6.01 -1.16
C SER A 48 3.39 6.72 0.05
N PRO A 49 3.94 6.51 1.26
CA PRO A 49 3.50 7.22 2.46
C PRO A 49 3.57 8.74 2.29
N LYS A 50 4.61 9.25 1.62
CA LYS A 50 4.74 10.68 1.32
C LYS A 50 3.55 11.24 0.53
N ARG A 51 3.11 10.54 -0.52
CA ARG A 51 1.94 11.01 -1.30
C ARG A 51 0.66 10.98 -0.49
N ALA A 52 0.51 10.00 0.40
CA ALA A 52 -0.64 9.95 1.30
C ALA A 52 -0.61 11.13 2.29
N GLU A 53 0.55 11.41 2.88
CA GLU A 53 0.74 12.56 3.77
C GLU A 53 0.52 13.90 3.06
N ASP A 54 0.98 14.07 1.81
CA ASP A 54 0.74 15.29 1.02
C ASP A 54 -0.78 15.53 0.83
N LEU A 55 -1.54 14.47 0.52
CA LEU A 55 -3.00 14.52 0.40
C LEU A 55 -3.67 14.84 1.74
N LEU A 56 -3.31 14.12 2.81
CA LEU A 56 -3.90 14.30 4.14
C LEU A 56 -3.57 15.68 4.74
N SER A 57 -2.38 16.21 4.46
CA SER A 57 -1.97 17.56 4.86
C SER A 57 -2.80 18.61 4.15
N THR A 58 -2.97 18.48 2.82
CA THR A 58 -3.84 19.37 2.05
C THR A 58 -5.28 19.30 2.55
N LEU A 59 -5.80 18.10 2.83
CA LEU A 59 -7.14 17.93 3.37
C LEU A 59 -7.28 18.60 4.74
N ARG A 60 -6.30 18.42 5.64
CA ARG A 60 -6.25 19.07 6.96
C ARG A 60 -6.25 20.60 6.86
N GLU A 61 -5.49 21.17 5.93
CA GLU A 61 -5.47 22.62 5.68
C GLU A 61 -6.84 23.14 5.24
N VAL A 62 -7.55 22.39 4.38
CA VAL A 62 -8.86 22.79 3.86
C VAL A 62 -9.98 22.67 4.91
N ILE A 63 -9.95 21.64 5.76
CA ILE A 63 -11.01 21.38 6.75
C ILE A 63 -10.68 21.85 8.17
N GLY A 64 -9.50 22.43 8.38
CA GLY A 64 -9.00 22.95 9.65
C GLY A 64 -8.33 21.88 10.53
N SER A 65 -9.00 20.76 10.81
CA SER A 65 -8.45 19.69 11.64
C SER A 65 -8.76 18.31 11.08
N LEU A 66 -7.76 17.43 11.09
CA LEU A 66 -7.89 16.04 10.65
C LEU A 66 -7.07 15.12 11.59
N PRO A 67 -7.66 14.66 12.71
CA PRO A 67 -6.98 13.82 13.69
C PRO A 67 -6.95 12.37 13.19
N VAL A 68 -6.01 12.08 12.30
CA VAL A 68 -5.79 10.74 11.74
C VAL A 68 -4.35 10.31 11.97
N ARG A 69 -4.14 9.00 12.01
CA ARG A 69 -2.82 8.38 12.06
C ARG A 69 -2.80 7.15 11.14
N PRO A 70 -1.62 6.71 10.68
CA PRO A 70 -1.50 5.44 9.98
C PRO A 70 -2.02 4.28 10.83
N LEU A 71 -2.60 3.28 10.16
CA LEU A 71 -3.06 2.05 10.80
C LEU A 71 -1.88 1.27 11.39
N THR A 72 -2.03 0.82 12.63
CA THR A 72 -1.11 -0.12 13.28
C THR A 72 -1.87 -1.32 13.82
N VAL A 73 -1.19 -2.46 13.89
CA VAL A 73 -1.72 -3.74 14.38
C VAL A 73 -0.90 -4.23 15.56
N LYS A 74 -1.51 -5.06 16.41
CA LYS A 74 -0.91 -5.51 17.67
C LYS A 74 0.29 -6.45 17.46
N VAL A 75 0.31 -7.21 16.38
CA VAL A 75 1.40 -8.13 16.03
C VAL A 75 2.16 -7.56 14.84
N SER A 76 3.49 -7.65 14.87
CA SER A 76 4.33 -7.20 13.75
C SER A 76 3.88 -7.87 12.44
N PRO A 77 3.51 -7.08 11.39
CA PRO A 77 3.08 -7.67 10.12
C PRO A 77 4.15 -8.57 9.50
N SER A 78 5.44 -8.21 9.64
CA SER A 78 6.54 -9.07 9.19
C SER A 78 6.58 -10.40 9.93
N ALA A 79 6.32 -10.42 11.24
CA ALA A 79 6.27 -11.66 12.01
C ALA A 79 5.11 -12.55 11.56
N THR A 80 3.91 -11.97 11.38
CA THR A 80 2.73 -12.71 10.92
C THR A 80 2.92 -13.27 9.50
N MET A 81 3.40 -12.45 8.55
CA MET A 81 3.69 -12.93 7.19
C MET A 81 4.76 -14.02 7.17
N THR A 82 5.78 -13.90 8.02
CA THR A 82 6.83 -14.92 8.16
C THR A 82 6.25 -16.23 8.67
N ASP A 83 5.37 -16.17 9.67
CA ASP A 83 4.68 -17.35 10.20
C ASP A 83 3.78 -18.01 9.16
N TRP A 84 3.04 -17.25 8.36
CA TRP A 84 2.20 -17.78 7.29
C TRP A 84 2.99 -18.56 6.25
N VAL A 85 4.13 -18.03 5.80
CA VAL A 85 5.00 -18.73 4.84
C VAL A 85 5.67 -19.94 5.48
N LYS A 86 6.11 -19.83 6.74
CA LYS A 86 6.77 -20.91 7.47
C LYS A 86 5.85 -22.10 7.75
N THR A 87 4.62 -21.82 8.18
CA THR A 87 3.62 -22.83 8.51
C THR A 87 2.82 -23.29 7.29
N GLN A 88 3.03 -22.65 6.13
CA GLN A 88 2.28 -22.87 4.89
C GLN A 88 0.77 -22.68 5.11
N LYS A 89 0.41 -21.82 6.06
CA LYS A 89 -0.97 -21.58 6.46
C LYS A 89 -1.15 -20.11 6.82
N ALA A 90 -1.85 -19.38 5.96
CA ALA A 90 -2.33 -18.04 6.28
C ALA A 90 -3.56 -18.09 7.20
N ALA A 91 -3.99 -16.92 7.68
CA ALA A 91 -5.26 -16.77 8.38
C ALA A 91 -6.44 -17.18 7.49
N ASP A 92 -7.59 -17.45 8.10
CA ASP A 92 -8.80 -17.82 7.37
C ASP A 92 -9.11 -16.79 6.27
N ASN A 93 -9.60 -17.27 5.14
CA ASN A 93 -9.88 -16.50 3.91
C ASN A 93 -8.67 -15.89 3.20
N PHE A 94 -7.46 -15.95 3.77
CA PHE A 94 -6.24 -15.49 3.12
C PHE A 94 -5.47 -16.66 2.50
N PHE A 95 -4.90 -16.41 1.33
CA PHE A 95 -4.09 -17.39 0.61
C PHE A 95 -2.76 -16.78 0.21
N VAL A 96 -1.67 -17.46 0.56
CA VAL A 96 -0.32 -17.09 0.12
C VAL A 96 -0.20 -17.38 -1.37
N LEU A 97 0.22 -16.37 -2.15
CA LEU A 97 0.46 -16.49 -3.59
C LEU A 97 1.95 -16.80 -3.86
N ASP A 98 2.46 -16.33 -4.99
CA ASP A 98 3.73 -16.77 -5.58
C ASP A 98 4.85 -15.71 -5.53
N GLU A 99 4.69 -14.68 -4.70
CA GLU A 99 5.65 -13.57 -4.59
C GLU A 99 5.86 -13.13 -3.14
N CYS A 100 7.14 -13.00 -2.76
CA CYS A 100 7.55 -12.46 -1.47
C CYS A 100 8.88 -11.70 -1.54
N GLU A 101 9.13 -10.84 -0.55
CA GLU A 101 10.43 -10.27 -0.25
C GLU A 101 10.90 -10.78 1.12
N LEU A 102 12.09 -11.37 1.17
CA LEU A 102 12.74 -11.86 2.38
C LEU A 102 13.96 -11.00 2.69
N ARG A 103 14.17 -10.66 3.96
CA ARG A 103 15.31 -9.86 4.43
C ARG A 103 15.96 -10.45 5.66
N ASP A 104 17.27 -10.28 5.79
CA ASP A 104 17.91 -10.49 7.10
C ASP A 104 17.50 -9.38 8.08
N THR A 105 17.58 -9.68 9.37
CA THR A 105 17.16 -8.77 10.45
C THR A 105 18.18 -7.68 10.79
N HIS A 106 19.42 -7.79 10.31
CA HIS A 106 20.47 -6.79 10.53
C HIS A 106 20.51 -5.75 9.39
N GLU A 107 20.99 -4.55 9.69
CA GLU A 107 20.80 -3.34 8.86
C GLU A 107 21.36 -3.45 7.43
N ASP A 108 22.51 -4.12 7.25
CA ASP A 108 23.14 -4.38 5.95
C ASP A 108 22.85 -5.80 5.41
N GLY A 109 21.71 -6.35 5.84
CA GLY A 109 21.24 -7.67 5.52
C GLY A 109 20.97 -7.93 4.04
N GLY A 110 21.11 -9.19 3.63
CA GLY A 110 20.78 -9.64 2.29
C GLY A 110 19.27 -9.66 2.04
N ILE A 111 18.86 -9.20 0.86
CA ILE A 111 17.47 -9.17 0.39
C ILE A 111 17.29 -10.24 -0.70
N VAL A 112 16.27 -11.08 -0.57
CA VAL A 112 15.84 -12.04 -1.60
C VAL A 112 14.44 -11.66 -2.06
N ARG A 113 14.25 -11.58 -3.39
CA ARG A 113 12.95 -11.30 -3.99
C ARG A 113 12.54 -12.46 -4.88
N CYS A 114 11.42 -13.09 -4.54
CA CYS A 114 10.87 -14.22 -5.25
C CYS A 114 9.61 -13.78 -6.00
N LYS A 115 9.46 -14.20 -7.26
CA LYS A 115 8.29 -13.92 -8.08
C LYS A 115 7.97 -15.13 -8.93
N ARG A 116 6.69 -15.51 -9.00
CA ARG A 116 6.25 -16.73 -9.69
C ARG A 116 6.98 -17.96 -9.14
N GLN A 117 7.12 -18.00 -7.81
CA GLN A 117 7.76 -19.07 -7.08
C GLN A 117 6.76 -19.72 -6.14
N ASP A 118 6.81 -21.05 -6.04
CA ASP A 118 6.10 -21.78 -4.99
C ASP A 118 6.69 -21.41 -3.62
N LEU A 119 5.92 -20.66 -2.82
CA LEU A 119 6.37 -20.23 -1.49
C LEU A 119 6.35 -21.34 -0.43
N THR A 120 5.85 -22.53 -0.79
CA THR A 120 5.92 -23.73 0.04
C THR A 120 7.20 -24.54 -0.19
N SER A 121 8.04 -24.15 -1.16
CA SER A 121 9.24 -24.91 -1.53
C SER A 121 10.32 -24.93 -0.44
N ASP A 122 11.15 -25.98 -0.44
CA ASP A 122 12.29 -26.13 0.47
C ASP A 122 13.28 -24.96 0.40
N GLU A 123 13.39 -24.30 -0.75
CA GLU A 123 14.30 -23.15 -0.94
C GLU A 123 13.84 -21.95 -0.11
N ILE A 124 12.52 -21.71 -0.08
CA ILE A 124 11.92 -20.64 0.72
C ILE A 124 12.02 -21.00 2.20
N GLN A 125 11.72 -22.24 2.56
CA GLN A 125 11.87 -22.71 3.94
C GLN A 125 13.32 -22.61 4.44
N LEU A 126 14.31 -22.90 3.58
CA LEU A 126 15.72 -22.75 3.91
C LEU A 126 16.07 -21.29 4.22
N HIS A 127 15.60 -20.34 3.39
CA HIS A 127 15.80 -18.92 3.67
C HIS A 127 15.23 -18.49 5.02
N LEU A 128 14.01 -18.91 5.36
CA LEU A 128 13.39 -18.64 6.66
C LEU A 128 14.18 -19.26 7.81
N ASN A 129 14.63 -20.52 7.66
CA ASN A 129 15.42 -21.22 8.66
C ASN A 129 16.81 -20.58 8.88
N THR A 130 17.35 -19.88 7.88
CA THR A 130 18.58 -19.08 8.02
C THR A 130 18.38 -17.72 8.70
N GLY A 131 17.14 -17.41 9.14
CA GLY A 131 16.82 -16.20 9.90
C GLY A 131 16.27 -15.04 9.07
N LYS A 132 15.97 -15.26 7.77
CA LYS A 132 15.27 -14.26 6.98
C LYS A 132 13.81 -14.15 7.41
N VAL A 133 13.30 -12.92 7.38
CA VAL A 133 11.91 -12.60 7.65
C VAL A 133 11.23 -12.06 6.39
N VAL A 134 9.93 -12.31 6.27
CA VAL A 134 9.11 -11.80 5.17
C VAL A 134 8.79 -10.32 5.41
N THR A 135 9.14 -9.45 4.47
CA THR A 135 8.82 -8.01 4.51
C THR A 135 7.82 -7.59 3.46
N GLN A 136 7.58 -8.41 2.43
CA GLN A 136 6.45 -8.29 1.51
C GLN A 136 5.90 -9.67 1.17
N LEU A 137 4.59 -9.79 1.08
CA LEU A 137 3.92 -11.05 0.72
C LEU A 137 2.74 -10.78 -0.21
N SER A 138 2.69 -11.54 -1.30
CA SER A 138 1.55 -11.58 -2.20
C SER A 138 0.47 -12.49 -1.64
N LEU A 139 -0.75 -11.97 -1.57
CA LEU A 139 -1.89 -12.60 -0.92
C LEU A 139 -3.13 -12.48 -1.82
N ALA A 140 -3.98 -13.49 -1.78
CA ALA A 140 -5.37 -13.38 -2.18
C ALA A 140 -6.25 -13.39 -0.93
N TRP A 141 -7.37 -12.66 -1.00
CA TRP A 141 -8.43 -12.73 -0.01
C TRP A 141 -9.70 -13.23 -0.70
N GLN A 142 -10.15 -14.41 -0.25
CA GLN A 142 -11.24 -15.16 -0.87
C GLN A 142 -11.00 -15.28 -2.40
N ASP A 143 -12.06 -15.21 -3.18
CA ASP A 143 -12.09 -15.09 -4.63
C ASP A 143 -12.42 -13.66 -5.09
N LYS A 144 -12.15 -12.65 -4.24
CA LYS A 144 -12.57 -11.26 -4.46
C LYS A 144 -11.44 -10.33 -4.86
N LEU A 145 -10.25 -10.48 -4.25
CA LEU A 145 -9.11 -9.61 -4.57
C LEU A 145 -7.76 -10.27 -4.26
N SER A 146 -6.73 -9.74 -4.91
CA SER A 146 -5.32 -10.05 -4.66
C SER A 146 -4.51 -8.76 -4.47
N PHE A 147 -3.46 -8.85 -3.65
CA PHE A 147 -2.62 -7.70 -3.29
C PHE A 147 -1.27 -8.16 -2.76
N VAL A 148 -0.36 -7.19 -2.59
CA VAL A 148 0.91 -7.39 -1.87
C VAL A 148 0.90 -6.53 -0.63
N LEU A 149 0.99 -7.18 0.52
CA LEU A 149 1.15 -6.51 1.82
C LEU A 149 2.64 -6.28 2.08
N ASP A 150 2.99 -5.14 2.66
CA ASP A 150 4.31 -4.93 3.25
C ASP A 150 4.28 -4.85 4.77
N ASP A 151 5.47 -4.90 5.37
CA ASP A 151 5.69 -4.82 6.81
C ASP A 151 5.25 -3.51 7.47
N LYS A 152 4.83 -2.52 6.68
CA LYS A 152 4.34 -1.20 7.11
C LYS A 152 2.84 -1.02 6.86
N MET A 153 2.10 -2.11 6.65
CA MET A 153 0.66 -2.11 6.38
C MET A 153 0.27 -1.42 5.07
N VAL A 154 1.19 -1.27 4.11
CA VAL A 154 0.86 -0.74 2.79
C VAL A 154 0.37 -1.86 1.88
N VAL A 155 -0.89 -1.76 1.45
CA VAL A 155 -1.49 -2.62 0.42
C VAL A 155 -1.07 -2.13 -0.96
N LYS A 156 -0.33 -2.95 -1.70
CA LYS A 156 0.22 -2.65 -3.04
C LYS A 156 -0.37 -3.58 -4.07
N ARG A 157 -0.39 -3.13 -5.33
CA ARG A 157 -0.87 -3.93 -6.48
C ARG A 157 -2.22 -4.59 -6.20
N LEU A 158 -3.12 -3.84 -5.58
CA LEU A 158 -4.47 -4.30 -5.35
C LEU A 158 -5.15 -4.56 -6.70
N LYS A 159 -5.68 -5.77 -6.86
CA LYS A 159 -6.43 -6.20 -8.02
C LYS A 159 -7.72 -6.87 -7.53
N PHE A 160 -8.86 -6.44 -8.05
CA PHE A 160 -10.13 -7.11 -7.83
C PHE A 160 -10.30 -8.23 -8.87
N GLU A 161 -10.95 -9.33 -8.49
CA GLU A 161 -11.21 -10.43 -9.42
C GLU A 161 -12.28 -10.06 -10.44
N ASP A 162 -12.24 -10.71 -11.60
CA ASP A 162 -13.02 -10.32 -12.79
C ASP A 162 -14.54 -10.37 -12.52
N LEU A 163 -15.02 -11.34 -11.74
CA LEU A 163 -16.44 -11.44 -11.36
C LEU A 163 -16.95 -10.16 -10.66
N LEU A 164 -16.11 -9.56 -9.81
CA LEU A 164 -16.47 -8.35 -9.08
C LEU A 164 -16.47 -7.12 -10.00
N GLN A 165 -15.57 -7.11 -11.00
CA GLN A 165 -15.55 -6.05 -12.01
C GLN A 165 -16.76 -6.16 -12.95
N ASP A 166 -17.08 -7.37 -13.42
CA ASP A 166 -18.24 -7.65 -14.26
C ASP A 166 -19.55 -7.26 -13.56
N GLN A 167 -19.65 -7.47 -12.25
CA GLN A 167 -20.80 -7.02 -11.45
C GLN A 167 -20.93 -5.50 -11.45
N ALA A 168 -19.83 -4.77 -11.20
CA ALA A 168 -19.85 -3.31 -11.25
C ALA A 168 -20.24 -2.79 -12.65
N GLU A 169 -19.77 -3.46 -13.71
CA GLU A 169 -20.13 -3.11 -15.08
C GLU A 169 -21.61 -3.30 -15.37
N GLN A 170 -22.22 -4.38 -14.87
CA GLN A 170 -23.65 -4.64 -15.01
C GLN A 170 -24.50 -3.62 -14.23
N ASP A 171 -24.09 -3.27 -13.02
CA ASP A 171 -24.81 -2.33 -12.16
C ASP A 171 -24.68 -0.86 -12.64
N GLY A 172 -23.59 -0.52 -13.33
CA GLY A 172 -23.24 0.86 -13.72
C GLY A 172 -23.93 1.40 -14.98
N GLY A 173 -24.55 0.55 -15.81
CA GLY A 173 -25.19 0.95 -17.06
C GLY A 173 -24.22 1.48 -18.14
N GLU A 174 -24.70 2.21 -19.14
CA GLU A 174 -23.85 2.64 -20.28
C GLU A 174 -23.05 3.93 -20.01
N GLU A 175 -23.45 4.72 -19.01
CA GLU A 175 -22.84 6.01 -18.72
C GLU A 175 -21.58 5.88 -17.85
N ALA A 176 -20.50 6.57 -18.24
CA ALA A 176 -19.23 6.51 -17.52
C ALA A 176 -19.33 6.93 -16.04
N LEU A 177 -20.25 7.84 -15.70
CA LEU A 177 -20.48 8.25 -14.30
C LEU A 177 -21.20 7.16 -13.50
N GLY A 178 -22.17 6.46 -14.11
CA GLY A 178 -22.84 5.31 -13.50
C GLY A 178 -21.85 4.16 -13.25
N GLN A 179 -20.96 3.91 -14.21
CA GLN A 179 -19.87 2.95 -14.08
C GLN A 179 -18.90 3.29 -12.93
N LEU A 180 -18.52 4.56 -12.79
CA LEU A 180 -17.69 5.02 -11.68
C LEU A 180 -18.39 4.84 -10.33
N ASP A 181 -19.67 5.20 -10.24
CA ASP A 181 -20.45 5.10 -8.99
C ASP A 181 -20.62 3.64 -8.54
N ALA A 182 -20.98 2.74 -9.47
CA ALA A 182 -21.13 1.31 -9.20
C ALA A 182 -19.81 0.68 -8.77
N SER A 183 -18.72 0.91 -9.52
CA SER A 183 -17.40 0.37 -9.18
C SER A 183 -16.86 0.89 -7.85
N PHE A 184 -17.02 2.19 -7.58
CA PHE A 184 -16.61 2.78 -6.30
C PHE A 184 -17.43 2.20 -5.13
N THR A 185 -18.74 2.05 -5.31
CA THR A 185 -19.63 1.50 -4.29
C THR A 185 -19.25 0.06 -3.97
N LEU A 186 -19.11 -0.79 -4.99
CA LEU A 186 -18.75 -2.19 -4.82
C LEU A 186 -17.35 -2.37 -4.22
N MET A 187 -16.39 -1.53 -4.61
CA MET A 187 -15.07 -1.47 -3.98
C MET A 187 -15.19 -1.16 -2.48
N MET A 188 -15.96 -0.13 -2.10
CA MET A 188 -16.11 0.26 -0.70
C MET A 188 -16.87 -0.78 0.14
N LEU A 189 -17.86 -1.46 -0.45
CA LEU A 189 -18.54 -2.59 0.18
C LEU A 189 -17.56 -3.75 0.44
N THR A 190 -16.75 -4.08 -0.57
CA THR A 190 -15.71 -5.13 -0.46
C THR A 190 -14.68 -4.78 0.61
N PHE A 191 -14.21 -3.54 0.67
CA PHE A 191 -13.33 -3.07 1.74
C PHE A 191 -13.98 -3.08 3.13
N GLY A 192 -15.30 -2.94 3.21
CA GLY A 192 -16.05 -3.07 4.46
C GLY A 192 -15.93 -4.46 5.09
N GLU A 193 -15.72 -5.51 4.30
CA GLU A 193 -15.50 -6.88 4.75
C GLU A 193 -14.00 -7.20 4.87
N PHE A 194 -13.22 -6.86 3.84
CA PHE A 194 -11.80 -7.19 3.74
C PHE A 194 -10.95 -6.56 4.84
N LEU A 195 -11.14 -5.27 5.14
CA LEU A 195 -10.25 -4.56 6.07
C LEU A 195 -10.36 -5.10 7.51
N PRO A 196 -11.56 -5.30 8.09
CA PRO A 196 -11.68 -5.94 9.40
C PRO A 196 -11.02 -7.32 9.46
N GLU A 197 -11.25 -8.19 8.46
CA GLU A 197 -10.63 -9.52 8.40
C GLU A 197 -9.11 -9.43 8.31
N LEU A 198 -8.57 -8.50 7.52
CA LEU A 198 -7.13 -8.28 7.42
C LEU A 198 -6.54 -7.83 8.77
N PHE A 199 -7.22 -6.95 9.48
CA PHE A 199 -6.74 -6.46 10.77
C PHE A 199 -6.73 -7.57 11.81
N GLU A 200 -7.80 -8.37 11.86
CA GLU A 200 -7.90 -9.54 12.74
C GLU A 200 -6.83 -10.59 12.43
N ALA A 201 -6.63 -10.90 11.14
CA ALA A 201 -5.58 -11.81 10.66
C ALA A 201 -4.17 -11.39 11.10
N LEU A 202 -3.95 -10.08 11.29
CA LEU A 202 -2.68 -9.50 11.75
C LEU A 202 -2.64 -9.27 13.28
N GLY A 203 -3.49 -9.95 14.04
CA GLY A 203 -3.53 -9.91 15.51
C GLY A 203 -4.41 -8.79 16.08
N GLY A 204 -5.20 -8.13 15.24
CA GLY A 204 -6.12 -7.06 15.59
C GLY A 204 -5.49 -5.67 15.48
N GLU A 205 -6.35 -4.67 15.21
CA GLU A 205 -5.96 -3.26 15.20
C GLU A 205 -5.49 -2.83 16.59
N GLU A 206 -4.38 -2.10 16.64
CA GLU A 206 -3.93 -1.42 17.85
C GLU A 206 -4.70 -0.11 17.95
N ILE A 207 -5.81 -0.07 18.70
CA ILE A 207 -6.65 1.13 18.80
C ILE A 207 -5.86 2.27 19.47
N PRO A 208 -5.88 3.50 18.91
CA PRO A 208 -5.23 4.64 19.56
C PRO A 208 -5.89 4.88 20.90
N GLN A 209 -5.11 4.77 21.98
CA GLN A 209 -5.53 5.31 23.26
C GLN A 209 -5.47 6.83 23.14
N GLY A 210 -6.58 7.51 23.44
CA GLY A 210 -6.66 8.97 23.38
C GLY A 210 -5.57 9.63 24.23
N ILE A 211 -5.21 10.85 23.87
CA ILE A 211 -4.49 11.77 24.76
C ILE A 211 -5.46 12.22 25.86
#